data_AF-A0A932YF87-F1
#
_entry.id   AF-A0A932YF87-F1
#
_cell.length_a   1.000
_cell.length_b   1.000
_cell.length_c   1.000
_cell.angle_alpha   90.00
_cell.angle_beta   90.00
_cell.angle_gamma   90.00
#
_symmetry.space_group_name_H-M   'P 1'
#
loop_
_entity.id
_entity.type
_entity.pdbx_description
1 polymer ?
#
loop_
_entity_poly.entity_id
_entity_poly.type
_entity_poly.pdbx_seq_one_letter_code
_entity_poly.pdbx_strand_id
1 'polypeptide(L)'
;ERIERLKESSKFQALAMSKKRKDAAKAAKEIAAGRKQQVDILAALKTLSAKRLYKNRDVFDADVKEAFKGIVPKVDTPLRKAFVIVLSERDPEADVCIDSKGDPEPDPELRDTESVALPADIPMPLPIGYKSENDKKDPDNAALVELVRVHCDAYFEAEVKPHWPDAWVDFSKARVGYEIPINRHFYVYEQPRPLKHIERDIKKLEGQILSMLKEVIN
;
A
#
# COMPACT_ATOMS: atom_id res chain seq x y z
N GLU A 1 23.70 3.38 -21.45
CA GLU A 1 23.48 2.54 -20.25
C GLU A 1 22.03 2.08 -20.09
N ARG A 2 21.04 2.99 -19.97
CA ARG A 2 19.62 2.62 -19.71
C ARG A 2 18.97 1.72 -20.76
N ILE A 3 19.21 1.99 -22.05
CA ILE A 3 18.68 1.17 -23.15
C ILE A 3 19.18 -0.27 -23.08
N GLU A 4 20.38 -0.51 -22.55
CA GLU A 4 20.92 -1.87 -22.41
C GLU A 4 20.21 -2.64 -21.28
N ARG A 5 19.83 -1.97 -20.18
CA ARG A 5 19.01 -2.57 -19.09
C ARG A 5 17.66 -3.09 -19.58
N LEU A 6 17.14 -2.57 -20.71
CA LEU A 6 15.89 -3.07 -21.29
C LEU A 6 15.96 -4.55 -21.65
N LYS A 7 17.16 -5.07 -21.95
CA LYS A 7 17.40 -6.49 -22.25
C LYS A 7 17.12 -7.40 -21.06
N GLU A 8 17.15 -6.86 -19.84
CA GLU A 8 16.85 -7.60 -18.60
C GLU A 8 15.34 -7.67 -18.32
N SER A 9 14.53 -6.83 -18.99
CA SER A 9 13.08 -6.85 -18.82
C SER A 9 12.46 -8.14 -19.35
N SER A 10 11.72 -8.84 -18.50
CA SER A 10 11.00 -10.07 -18.88
C SER A 10 10.04 -9.87 -20.05
N LYS A 11 9.43 -8.67 -20.17
CA LYS A 11 8.53 -8.33 -21.29
C LYS A 11 9.28 -8.18 -22.60
N PHE A 12 10.48 -7.61 -22.56
CA PHE A 12 11.34 -7.48 -23.73
C PHE A 12 11.89 -8.84 -24.16
N GLN A 13 12.35 -9.66 -23.21
CA GLN A 13 12.84 -11.03 -23.48
C GLN A 13 11.75 -11.92 -24.09
N ALA A 14 10.51 -11.80 -23.61
CA ALA A 14 9.38 -12.59 -24.10
C ALA A 14 9.09 -12.40 -25.59
N LEU A 15 9.51 -11.29 -26.22
CA LEU A 15 9.36 -11.07 -27.67
C LEU A 15 10.04 -12.18 -28.48
N ALA A 16 11.20 -12.65 -28.02
CA ALA A 16 11.98 -13.71 -28.65
C ALA A 16 11.71 -15.10 -28.07
N MET A 17 10.55 -15.31 -27.42
CA MET A 17 10.13 -16.60 -26.87
C MET A 17 8.88 -17.10 -27.61
N SER A 18 8.78 -18.42 -27.83
CA SER A 18 7.59 -19.04 -28.39
C SER A 18 6.92 -19.98 -27.40
N LYS A 19 5.59 -19.93 -27.35
CA LYS A 19 4.77 -20.90 -26.60
C LYS A 19 4.51 -22.18 -27.41
N LYS A 20 4.88 -22.23 -28.70
CA LYS A 20 4.58 -23.34 -29.62
C LYS A 20 5.62 -24.46 -29.51
N ARG A 21 5.64 -25.17 -28.39
CA ARG A 21 6.62 -26.23 -28.11
C ARG A 21 6.52 -27.48 -29.01
N LYS A 22 5.36 -27.71 -29.62
CA LYS A 22 5.09 -28.90 -30.45
C LYS A 22 5.37 -28.70 -31.95
N ASP A 23 5.66 -27.48 -32.38
CA ASP A 23 5.93 -27.13 -33.79
C ASP A 23 7.21 -26.31 -33.85
N ALA A 24 8.34 -27.01 -34.07
CA ALA A 24 9.67 -26.42 -34.02
C ALA A 24 9.89 -25.38 -35.14
N ALA A 25 9.31 -25.58 -36.33
CA ALA A 25 9.45 -24.66 -37.45
C ALA A 25 8.71 -23.34 -37.17
N LYS A 26 7.50 -23.42 -36.64
CA LYS A 26 6.73 -22.23 -36.25
C LYS A 26 7.37 -21.50 -35.07
N ALA A 27 7.85 -22.24 -34.07
CA ALA A 27 8.58 -21.66 -32.94
C ALA A 27 9.85 -20.92 -33.39
N ALA A 28 10.65 -21.51 -34.27
CA ALA A 28 11.85 -20.87 -34.80
C ALA A 28 11.52 -19.58 -35.57
N LYS A 29 10.45 -19.58 -36.36
CA LYS A 29 10.00 -18.39 -37.10
C LYS A 29 9.53 -17.27 -36.16
N GLU A 30 8.77 -17.60 -35.11
CA GLU A 30 8.35 -16.64 -34.08
C GLU A 30 9.55 -16.05 -33.33
N ILE A 31 10.51 -16.89 -32.92
CA ILE A 31 11.72 -16.44 -32.21
C ILE A 31 12.58 -15.53 -33.10
N ALA A 32 12.77 -15.88 -34.37
CA ALA A 32 13.54 -15.07 -35.31
C ALA A 32 12.89 -13.70 -35.54
N ALA A 33 11.56 -13.66 -35.74
CA ALA A 33 10.82 -12.41 -35.85
C ALA A 33 10.92 -11.57 -34.56
N GLY A 34 10.81 -12.20 -33.40
CA GLY A 34 10.97 -11.56 -32.10
C GLY A 34 12.36 -10.96 -31.86
N ARG A 35 13.42 -11.69 -32.23
CA ARG A 35 14.80 -11.18 -32.16
C ARG A 35 15.02 -9.99 -33.09
N LYS A 36 14.47 -10.05 -34.30
CA LYS A 36 14.50 -8.90 -35.23
C LYS A 36 13.82 -7.69 -34.59
N GLN A 37 12.61 -7.89 -34.05
CA GLN A 37 11.87 -6.83 -33.36
C GLN A 37 12.66 -6.23 -32.18
N GLN A 38 13.36 -7.04 -31.38
CA GLN A 38 14.22 -6.55 -30.30
C GLN A 38 15.34 -5.65 -30.82
N VAL A 39 16.03 -6.05 -31.89
CA VAL A 39 17.09 -5.25 -32.52
C VAL A 39 16.53 -3.93 -33.03
N ASP A 40 15.40 -3.98 -33.73
CA ASP A 40 14.72 -2.82 -34.29
C ASP A 40 14.29 -1.82 -33.19
N ILE A 41 13.74 -2.31 -32.08
CA ILE A 41 13.39 -1.48 -30.90
C ILE A 41 14.63 -0.79 -30.33
N LEU A 42 15.71 -1.54 -30.09
CA LEU A 42 16.94 -0.97 -29.51
C LEU A 42 17.58 0.07 -30.43
N ALA A 43 17.57 -0.17 -31.74
CA ALA A 43 18.08 0.77 -32.73
C ALA A 43 17.27 2.07 -32.72
N ALA A 44 15.94 1.98 -32.81
CA ALA A 44 15.05 3.15 -32.79
C ALA A 44 15.17 3.96 -31.48
N LEU A 45 15.24 3.28 -30.33
CA LEU A 45 15.44 3.95 -29.03
C LEU A 45 16.81 4.63 -28.93
N LYS A 46 17.87 4.05 -29.49
CA LYS A 46 19.21 4.67 -29.53
C LYS A 46 19.17 5.96 -30.36
N THR A 47 18.52 5.95 -31.52
CA THR A 47 18.33 7.16 -32.33
C THR A 47 17.57 8.25 -31.58
N LEU A 48 16.49 7.89 -30.87
CA LEU A 48 15.74 8.84 -30.06
C LEU A 48 16.54 9.44 -28.91
N SER A 49 17.35 8.63 -28.22
CA SER A 49 18.18 9.09 -27.11
C SER A 49 19.25 10.10 -27.54
N ALA A 50 19.70 10.04 -28.80
CA ALA A 50 20.66 10.99 -29.35
C ALA A 50 20.02 12.33 -29.75
N LYS A 51 18.69 12.37 -29.92
CA LYS A 51 17.99 13.55 -30.44
C LYS A 51 17.81 14.64 -29.39
N ARG A 52 17.37 14.27 -28.18
CA ARG A 52 17.09 15.19 -27.08
C ARG A 52 16.87 14.47 -25.75
N LEU A 53 17.01 15.21 -24.66
CA LEU A 53 16.47 14.83 -23.36
C LEU A 53 14.96 15.09 -23.33
N TYR A 54 14.20 14.15 -22.79
CA TYR A 54 12.75 14.27 -22.65
C TYR A 54 12.40 14.59 -21.19
N LYS A 55 11.72 15.71 -20.98
CA LYS A 55 11.13 16.12 -19.69
C LYS A 55 9.60 16.00 -19.66
N ASN A 56 9.00 15.66 -20.80
CA ASN A 56 7.56 15.53 -20.95
C ASN A 56 7.24 14.14 -21.50
N ARG A 57 6.35 13.41 -20.82
CA ARG A 57 5.97 12.04 -21.18
C ARG A 57 5.24 11.98 -22.52
N ASP A 58 4.35 12.92 -22.81
CA ASP A 58 3.55 12.92 -24.03
C ASP A 58 4.42 13.19 -25.26
N VAL A 59 5.41 14.09 -25.10
CA VAL A 59 6.41 14.37 -26.13
C VAL A 59 7.29 13.15 -26.39
N PHE A 60 7.74 12.46 -25.34
CA PHE A 60 8.46 11.18 -25.47
C PHE A 60 7.60 10.14 -26.19
N ASP A 61 6.33 10.04 -25.82
CA ASP A 61 5.40 9.07 -26.36
C ASP A 61 5.11 9.29 -27.84
N ALA A 62 4.98 10.55 -28.26
CA ALA A 62 4.83 10.92 -29.66
C ALA A 62 6.06 10.52 -30.48
N ASP A 63 7.27 10.83 -29.99
CA ASP A 63 8.52 10.53 -30.68
C ASP A 63 8.80 9.02 -30.73
N VAL A 64 8.49 8.26 -29.68
CA VAL A 64 8.56 6.78 -29.67
C VAL A 64 7.59 6.19 -30.68
N LYS A 65 6.35 6.69 -30.73
CA LYS A 65 5.34 6.23 -31.68
C LYS A 65 5.80 6.46 -33.12
N GLU A 66 6.37 7.63 -33.41
CA GLU A 66 6.88 7.93 -34.75
C GLU A 66 8.12 7.10 -35.09
N ALA A 67 9.07 6.94 -34.16
CA ALA A 67 10.27 6.14 -34.39
C ALA A 67 9.97 4.65 -34.62
N PHE A 68 8.87 4.14 -34.06
CA PHE A 68 8.46 2.74 -34.23
C PHE A 68 7.59 2.50 -35.46
N LYS A 69 7.06 3.58 -36.06
CA LYS A 69 6.14 3.50 -37.20
C LYS A 69 6.81 2.82 -38.40
N GLY A 70 6.21 1.72 -38.86
CA GLY A 70 6.71 0.94 -40.00
C GLY A 70 7.94 0.07 -39.70
N ILE A 71 8.52 0.17 -38.50
CA ILE A 71 9.70 -0.59 -38.09
C ILE A 71 9.29 -1.67 -37.08
N VAL A 72 8.57 -1.29 -36.02
CA VAL A 72 8.15 -2.19 -34.96
C VAL A 72 6.66 -2.52 -35.16
N PRO A 73 6.30 -3.77 -35.50
CA PRO A 73 4.94 -4.11 -35.92
C PRO A 73 3.89 -3.98 -34.82
N LYS A 74 4.27 -4.18 -33.55
CA LYS A 74 3.36 -4.03 -32.41
C LYS A 74 4.12 -3.75 -31.12
N VAL A 75 3.69 -2.71 -30.40
CA VAL A 75 4.07 -2.45 -29.01
C VAL A 75 2.81 -2.43 -28.17
N ASP A 76 2.64 -3.45 -27.35
CA ASP A 76 1.49 -3.54 -26.44
C ASP A 76 1.73 -2.71 -25.16
N THR A 77 0.66 -2.46 -24.40
CA THR A 77 0.72 -1.68 -23.16
C THR A 77 1.73 -2.24 -22.14
N PRO A 78 1.84 -3.57 -21.91
CA PRO A 78 2.86 -4.13 -21.01
C PRO A 78 4.30 -3.84 -21.46
N LEU A 79 4.61 -4.01 -22.75
CA LEU A 79 5.95 -3.72 -23.28
C LEU A 79 6.25 -2.21 -23.21
N ARG A 80 5.25 -1.37 -23.49
CA ARG A 80 5.35 0.09 -23.36
C ARG A 80 5.69 0.52 -21.93
N LYS A 81 4.97 -0.02 -20.95
CA LYS A 81 5.26 0.21 -19.52
C LYS A 81 6.69 -0.19 -19.15
N ALA A 82 7.18 -1.31 -19.70
CA ALA A 82 8.56 -1.72 -19.47
C ALA A 82 9.58 -0.72 -20.02
N PHE A 83 9.32 -0.09 -21.17
CA PHE A 83 10.19 0.97 -21.70
C PHE A 83 10.22 2.19 -20.76
N VAL A 84 9.05 2.68 -20.36
CA VAL A 84 8.96 3.85 -19.47
C VAL A 84 9.74 3.56 -18.19
N ILE A 85 9.42 2.47 -17.48
CA ILE A 85 10.09 2.09 -16.22
C ILE A 85 11.62 2.02 -16.35
N VAL A 86 12.15 1.48 -17.44
CA VAL A 86 13.61 1.28 -17.59
C VAL A 86 14.34 2.54 -18.05
N LEU A 87 13.70 3.35 -18.90
CA LEU A 87 14.30 4.49 -19.57
C LEU A 87 14.11 5.81 -18.80
N SER A 88 13.03 5.93 -18.03
CA SER A 88 12.76 7.12 -17.20
C SER A 88 13.52 7.09 -15.88
N GLU A 89 13.71 8.26 -15.32
CA GLU A 89 14.06 8.47 -13.91
C GLU A 89 13.20 9.60 -13.36
N ARG A 90 13.22 9.77 -12.04
CA ARG A 90 12.54 10.91 -11.40
C ARG A 90 13.38 12.17 -11.60
N ASP A 91 12.74 13.21 -12.11
CA ASP A 91 13.31 14.54 -12.27
C ASP A 91 12.30 15.56 -11.73
N PRO A 92 12.60 16.26 -10.61
CA PRO A 92 11.74 17.30 -10.06
C PRO A 92 11.48 18.48 -11.03
N GLU A 93 12.36 18.68 -12.00
CA GLU A 93 12.29 19.74 -13.01
C GLU A 93 11.61 19.26 -14.31
N ALA A 94 10.99 18.09 -14.30
CA ALA A 94 10.21 17.55 -15.42
C ALA A 94 8.72 17.91 -15.28
N ASP A 95 8.01 17.85 -16.41
CA ASP A 95 6.58 18.12 -16.42
C ASP A 95 5.82 17.03 -15.64
N VAL A 96 4.84 17.46 -14.85
CA VAL A 96 3.96 16.56 -14.10
C VAL A 96 3.23 15.64 -15.07
N CYS A 97 3.30 14.33 -14.82
CA CYS A 97 2.53 13.36 -15.58
C CYS A 97 1.05 13.49 -15.22
N ILE A 98 0.21 13.79 -16.21
CA ILE A 98 -1.25 13.89 -16.05
C ILE A 98 -1.96 12.67 -16.59
N ASP A 99 -3.09 12.34 -16.01
CA ASP A 99 -3.99 11.29 -16.48
C ASP A 99 -4.89 11.79 -17.62
N SER A 100 -5.82 10.95 -18.10
CA SER A 100 -6.73 11.34 -19.19
C SER A 100 -7.79 12.38 -18.78
N LYS A 101 -7.94 12.67 -17.50
CA LYS A 101 -8.85 13.69 -16.96
C LYS A 101 -8.15 15.03 -16.73
N GLY A 102 -6.82 15.06 -16.84
CA GLY A 102 -5.99 16.23 -16.58
C GLY A 102 -5.52 16.33 -15.13
N ASP A 103 -5.79 15.31 -14.30
CA ASP A 103 -5.34 15.26 -12.92
C ASP A 103 -3.90 14.72 -12.86
N PRO A 104 -3.03 15.22 -11.96
CA PRO A 104 -1.72 14.63 -11.72
C PRO A 104 -1.81 13.14 -11.38
N GLU A 105 -1.02 12.31 -12.04
CA GLU A 105 -0.98 10.89 -11.73
C GLU A 105 -0.37 10.65 -10.34
N PRO A 106 -1.01 9.82 -9.48
CA PRO A 106 -0.45 9.51 -8.18
C PRO A 106 0.82 8.69 -8.31
N ASP A 107 1.90 9.13 -7.67
CA ASP A 107 3.11 8.32 -7.51
C ASP A 107 2.87 7.23 -6.43
N PRO A 108 2.86 5.94 -6.78
CA PRO A 108 2.62 4.87 -5.82
C PRO A 108 3.70 4.76 -4.74
N GLU A 109 4.93 5.24 -4.98
CA GLU A 109 6.02 5.16 -4.00
C GLU A 109 6.02 6.32 -3.01
N LEU A 110 5.30 7.40 -3.30
CA LEU A 110 5.08 8.53 -2.38
C LEU A 110 3.78 8.39 -1.59
N ARG A 111 3.12 7.23 -1.66
CA ARG A 111 1.92 6.97 -0.87
C ARG A 111 2.29 6.79 0.59
N ASP A 112 1.63 7.54 1.45
CA ASP A 112 1.73 7.40 2.89
C ASP A 112 0.32 7.33 3.53
N THR A 113 0.28 7.00 4.82
CA THR A 113 -0.94 6.91 5.61
C THR A 113 -0.80 7.65 6.92
N GLU A 114 -1.73 8.57 7.18
CA GLU A 114 -1.83 9.26 8.46
C GLU A 114 -2.82 8.57 9.40
N SER A 115 -2.44 8.44 10.66
CA SER A 115 -3.31 7.93 11.73
C SER A 115 -4.01 9.08 12.42
N VAL A 116 -5.24 9.36 12.02
CA VAL A 116 -6.07 10.43 12.60
C VAL A 116 -6.98 9.86 13.68
N ALA A 117 -6.89 10.40 14.90
CA ALA A 117 -7.77 10.01 15.99
C ALA A 117 -9.23 10.37 15.68
N LEU A 118 -10.19 9.62 16.24
CA LEU A 118 -11.60 10.01 16.13
C LEU A 118 -11.88 11.29 16.93
N PRO A 119 -12.79 12.16 16.45
CA PRO A 119 -13.18 13.35 17.20
C PRO A 119 -13.82 12.97 18.54
N ALA A 120 -13.51 13.71 19.59
CA ALA A 120 -13.94 13.39 20.97
C ALA A 120 -15.46 13.47 21.17
N ASP A 121 -16.14 14.27 20.36
CA ASP A 121 -17.59 14.50 20.35
C ASP A 121 -18.33 13.65 19.31
N ILE A 122 -17.67 12.63 18.74
CA ILE A 122 -18.28 11.76 17.73
C ILE A 122 -19.58 11.10 18.27
N PRO A 123 -20.69 11.15 17.51
CA PRO A 123 -21.93 10.51 17.91
C PRO A 123 -21.77 8.99 18.11
N MET A 124 -22.33 8.48 19.21
CA MET A 124 -22.39 7.05 19.52
C MET A 124 -23.82 6.52 19.33
N PRO A 125 -24.00 5.27 18.85
CA PRO A 125 -22.95 4.32 18.45
C PRO A 125 -22.30 4.68 17.11
N LEU A 126 -21.03 4.29 16.95
CA LEU A 126 -20.33 4.48 15.67
C LEU A 126 -20.98 3.65 14.57
N PRO A 127 -21.18 4.21 13.35
CA PRO A 127 -21.68 3.47 12.20
C PRO A 127 -20.56 2.61 11.58
N ILE A 128 -20.01 1.68 12.35
CA ILE A 128 -18.95 0.76 11.95
C ILE A 128 -19.54 -0.64 11.70
N GLY A 129 -19.12 -1.28 10.62
CA GLY A 129 -19.43 -2.69 10.40
C GLY A 129 -18.41 -3.59 11.12
N TYR A 130 -18.84 -4.80 11.49
CA TYR A 130 -17.99 -5.81 12.11
C TYR A 130 -17.73 -6.95 11.13
N LYS A 131 -16.47 -7.38 11.05
CA LYS A 131 -16.06 -8.52 10.22
C LYS A 131 -16.30 -9.82 10.99
N SER A 132 -17.01 -10.77 10.38
CA SER A 132 -17.11 -12.13 10.88
C SER A 132 -15.92 -12.99 10.42
N GLU A 133 -15.63 -14.09 11.11
CA GLU A 133 -14.57 -15.04 10.70
C GLU A 133 -14.74 -15.55 9.26
N ASN A 134 -15.99 -15.60 8.76
CA ASN A 134 -16.30 -16.07 7.42
C ASN A 134 -16.23 -14.98 6.34
N ASP A 135 -16.07 -13.71 6.72
CA ASP A 135 -16.04 -12.59 5.79
C ASP A 135 -14.66 -12.41 5.17
N LYS A 136 -14.58 -12.60 3.85
CA LYS A 136 -13.34 -12.37 3.09
C LYS A 136 -13.04 -10.89 2.86
N LYS A 137 -14.05 -10.04 2.97
CA LYS A 137 -13.97 -8.59 2.74
C LYS A 137 -14.10 -7.84 4.06
N ASP A 138 -13.50 -6.67 4.10
CA ASP A 138 -13.67 -5.77 5.23
C ASP A 138 -15.09 -5.15 5.18
N PRO A 139 -15.67 -4.82 6.34
CA PRO A 139 -16.98 -4.21 6.42
C PRO A 139 -17.03 -2.87 5.69
N ASP A 140 -18.21 -2.53 5.17
CA ASP A 140 -18.46 -1.21 4.62
C ASP A 140 -18.55 -0.18 5.74
N ASN A 141 -17.58 0.74 5.76
CA ASN A 141 -17.49 1.83 6.75
C ASN A 141 -17.74 3.20 6.10
N ALA A 142 -18.36 3.27 4.92
CA ALA A 142 -18.57 4.52 4.21
C ALA A 142 -19.31 5.59 5.05
N ALA A 143 -20.29 5.17 5.85
CA ALA A 143 -21.02 6.07 6.74
C ALA A 143 -20.12 6.69 7.84
N LEU A 144 -19.20 5.90 8.41
CA LEU A 144 -18.23 6.41 9.38
C LEU A 144 -17.20 7.32 8.72
N VAL A 145 -16.69 6.96 7.54
CA VAL A 145 -15.75 7.81 6.78
C VAL A 145 -16.38 9.16 6.46
N GLU A 146 -17.66 9.19 6.06
CA GLU A 146 -18.37 10.44 5.80
C GLU A 146 -18.56 11.27 7.07
N LEU A 147 -18.88 10.63 8.20
CA LEU A 147 -19.03 11.29 9.51
C LEU A 147 -17.74 11.99 9.97
N VAL A 148 -16.57 11.39 9.72
CA VAL A 148 -15.28 11.94 10.17
C VAL A 148 -14.55 12.76 9.10
N ARG A 149 -15.10 12.86 7.88
CA ARG A 149 -14.43 13.50 6.74
C ARG A 149 -13.93 14.91 7.08
N VAL A 150 -14.80 15.75 7.63
CA VAL A 150 -14.46 17.14 8.00
C VAL A 150 -13.33 17.19 9.03
N HIS A 151 -13.31 16.26 9.97
CA HIS A 151 -12.25 16.16 10.98
C HIS A 151 -10.91 15.74 10.34
N CYS A 152 -10.94 14.74 9.45
CA CYS A 152 -9.76 14.30 8.71
C CYS A 152 -9.22 15.38 7.77
N ASP A 153 -10.09 16.11 7.06
CA ASP A 153 -9.69 17.22 6.18
C ASP A 153 -9.04 18.35 6.99
N ALA A 154 -9.59 18.69 8.17
CA ALA A 154 -8.99 19.69 9.05
C ALA A 154 -7.59 19.28 9.55
N TYR A 155 -7.40 18.01 9.94
CA TYR A 155 -6.08 17.48 10.27
C TYR A 155 -5.14 17.54 9.07
N PHE A 156 -5.60 17.12 7.89
CA PHE A 156 -4.81 17.11 6.67
C PHE A 156 -4.31 18.52 6.27
N GLU A 157 -5.17 19.53 6.36
CA GLU A 157 -4.80 20.92 6.09
C GLU A 157 -3.84 21.50 7.13
N ALA A 158 -3.94 21.08 8.40
CA ALA A 158 -3.09 21.58 9.48
C ALA A 158 -1.72 20.89 9.55
N GLU A 159 -1.67 19.57 9.35
CA GLU A 159 -0.49 18.76 9.64
C GLU A 159 0.20 18.24 8.36
N VAL A 160 -0.51 18.07 7.24
CA VAL A 160 0.09 17.50 6.01
C VAL A 160 0.41 18.57 4.98
N LYS A 161 -0.58 19.40 4.61
CA LYS A 161 -0.46 20.43 3.56
C LYS A 161 0.70 21.42 3.76
N PRO A 162 1.06 21.86 4.98
CA PRO A 162 2.19 22.76 5.17
C PRO A 162 3.54 22.14 4.80
N HIS A 163 3.65 20.81 4.86
CA HIS A 163 4.85 20.06 4.50
C HIS A 163 4.80 19.54 3.07
N TRP A 164 3.60 19.20 2.57
CA TRP A 164 3.38 18.62 1.23
C TRP A 164 2.21 19.33 0.53
N PRO A 165 2.45 20.47 -0.12
CA PRO A 165 1.38 21.29 -0.72
C PRO A 165 0.61 20.58 -1.84
N ASP A 166 1.26 19.66 -2.55
CA ASP A 166 0.72 18.86 -3.65
C ASP A 166 0.01 17.58 -3.19
N ALA A 167 0.06 17.26 -1.90
CA ALA A 167 -0.61 16.10 -1.36
C ALA A 167 -2.14 16.20 -1.49
N TRP A 168 -2.78 15.02 -1.56
CA TRP A 168 -4.24 14.87 -1.55
C TRP A 168 -4.63 13.54 -0.88
N VAL A 169 -5.86 13.46 -0.37
CA VAL A 169 -6.35 12.29 0.36
C VAL A 169 -7.30 11.45 -0.49
N ASP A 170 -7.04 10.15 -0.57
CA ASP A 170 -7.94 9.17 -1.21
C ASP A 170 -8.80 8.45 -0.16
N PHE A 171 -9.96 9.03 0.17
CA PHE A 171 -10.89 8.44 1.14
C PHE A 171 -11.47 7.08 0.72
N SER A 172 -11.39 6.69 -0.56
CA SER A 172 -11.82 5.35 -1.00
C SER A 172 -10.93 4.24 -0.44
N LYS A 173 -9.73 4.59 0.03
CA LYS A 173 -8.76 3.68 0.67
C LYS A 173 -8.64 3.90 2.18
N ALA A 174 -9.48 4.76 2.76
CA ALA A 174 -9.49 4.97 4.21
C ALA A 174 -9.84 3.65 4.92
N ARG A 175 -9.14 3.40 6.03
CA ARG A 175 -9.37 2.21 6.86
C ARG A 175 -9.60 2.64 8.30
N VAL A 176 -10.57 1.99 8.93
CA VAL A 176 -10.86 2.17 10.35
C VAL A 176 -10.07 1.10 11.09
N GLY A 177 -9.08 1.55 11.87
CA GLY A 177 -8.27 0.70 12.72
C GLY A 177 -8.48 1.05 14.19
N TYR A 178 -8.02 0.15 15.06
CA TYR A 178 -7.88 0.41 16.48
C TYR A 178 -6.44 0.11 16.87
N GLU A 179 -5.84 1.01 17.63
CA GLU A 179 -4.57 0.74 18.26
C GLU A 179 -4.84 0.21 19.66
N ILE A 180 -4.43 -1.02 19.94
CA ILE A 180 -4.39 -1.55 21.30
C ILE A 180 -2.95 -1.35 21.78
N PRO A 181 -2.67 -0.32 22.61
CA PRO A 181 -1.35 -0.20 23.20
C PRO A 181 -1.15 -1.38 24.16
N ILE A 182 -0.37 -2.39 23.74
CA ILE A 182 -0.02 -3.56 24.58
C ILE A 182 0.96 -3.14 25.71
N ASN A 183 1.37 -1.88 25.74
CA ASN A 183 2.32 -1.36 26.71
C ASN A 183 1.65 -0.82 27.98
N ARG A 184 1.94 -1.52 29.08
CA ARG A 184 2.14 -1.01 30.46
C ARG A 184 0.92 -0.82 31.37
N HIS A 185 0.12 -1.86 31.54
CA HIS A 185 -0.20 -2.26 32.91
C HIS A 185 0.93 -3.15 33.42
N PHE A 186 2.00 -2.53 33.94
CA PHE A 186 2.88 -3.28 34.81
C PHE A 186 2.06 -3.69 36.01
N TYR A 187 1.91 -5.00 36.20
CA TYR A 187 1.49 -5.53 37.48
C TYR A 187 2.45 -4.98 38.55
N VAL A 188 1.99 -4.01 39.33
CA VAL A 188 2.69 -3.60 40.54
C VAL A 188 2.50 -4.75 41.51
N TYR A 189 3.58 -5.45 41.84
CA TYR A 189 3.52 -6.55 42.78
C TYR A 189 3.01 -6.05 44.13
N GLU A 190 1.75 -6.33 44.44
CA GLU A 190 1.20 -6.18 45.78
C GLU A 190 1.64 -7.38 46.62
N GLN A 191 2.42 -7.12 47.68
CA GLN A 191 2.81 -8.17 48.61
C GLN A 191 1.56 -8.79 49.24
N PRO A 192 1.41 -10.13 49.21
CA PRO A 192 0.35 -10.80 49.95
C PRO A 192 0.38 -10.40 51.43
N ARG A 193 -0.80 -10.32 52.05
CA ARG A 193 -0.90 -9.99 53.48
C ARG A 193 0.00 -10.94 54.31
N PRO A 194 0.74 -10.44 55.33
CA PRO A 194 1.72 -11.28 56.02
C PRO A 194 1.07 -12.48 56.73
N LEU A 195 1.78 -13.61 56.76
CA LEU A 195 1.30 -14.86 57.37
C LEU A 195 0.77 -14.69 58.80
N LYS A 196 1.39 -13.83 59.61
CA LYS A 196 0.93 -13.54 60.98
C LYS A 196 -0.50 -12.99 61.04
N HIS A 197 -0.92 -12.19 60.05
CA HIS A 197 -2.29 -11.70 59.96
C HIS A 197 -3.25 -12.82 59.56
N ILE A 198 -2.81 -13.73 58.68
CA ILE A 198 -3.57 -14.92 58.30
C ILE A 198 -3.80 -15.81 59.52
N GLU A 199 -2.74 -16.14 60.26
CA GLU A 199 -2.82 -16.96 61.47
C GLU A 199 -3.72 -16.33 62.54
N ARG A 200 -3.61 -15.02 62.75
CA ARG A 200 -4.47 -14.30 63.71
C ARG A 200 -5.94 -14.38 63.31
N ASP A 201 -6.26 -14.16 62.04
CA ASP A 201 -7.63 -14.19 61.56
C ASP A 201 -8.19 -15.62 61.61
N ILE A 202 -7.39 -16.65 61.30
CA ILE A 202 -7.76 -18.07 61.45
C ILE A 202 -8.09 -18.39 62.91
N LYS A 203 -7.21 -18.05 63.86
CA LYS A 203 -7.47 -18.30 65.29
C LYS A 203 -8.70 -17.58 65.81
N LYS A 204 -8.96 -16.37 65.30
CA LYS A 204 -10.18 -15.63 65.64
C LYS A 204 -11.43 -16.37 65.13
N LEU A 205 -11.41 -16.82 63.89
CA LEU A 205 -12.50 -17.60 63.30
C LEU A 205 -12.71 -18.93 64.03
N GLU A 206 -11.63 -19.64 64.39
CA GLU A 206 -11.70 -20.86 65.22
C GLU A 206 -12.38 -20.60 66.56
N GLY A 207 -12.01 -19.51 67.25
CA GLY A 207 -12.64 -19.10 68.49
C GLY A 207 -14.14 -18.78 68.33
N GLN A 208 -14.51 -18.09 67.24
CA GLN A 208 -15.91 -17.81 66.92
C GLN A 208 -16.70 -19.09 66.64
N ILE A 209 -16.14 -20.01 65.85
CA ILE A 209 -16.75 -21.31 65.55
C ILE A 209 -16.96 -22.11 66.83
N LEU A 210 -15.95 -22.18 67.70
CA LEU A 210 -16.06 -22.89 68.99
C LEU A 210 -17.10 -22.26 69.92
N SER A 211 -17.26 -20.94 69.89
CA SER A 211 -18.32 -20.24 70.64
C SER A 211 -19.70 -20.62 70.10
N MET A 212 -19.89 -20.54 68.78
CA MET A 212 -21.15 -20.92 68.13
C MET A 212 -21.51 -22.39 68.38
N LEU A 213 -20.53 -23.30 68.32
CA LEU A 213 -20.78 -24.72 68.62
C LEU A 213 -21.17 -24.95 70.08
N LYS A 214 -20.58 -24.22 71.03
CA LYS A 214 -20.97 -24.29 72.45
C LYS A 214 -22.38 -23.79 72.70
N GLU A 215 -22.82 -22.76 71.98
CA GLU A 215 -24.20 -22.24 72.05
C GLU A 215 -25.24 -23.22 71.50
N VAL A 216 -24.85 -24.16 70.63
CA VAL A 216 -25.75 -25.19 70.07
C VAL A 216 -25.77 -26.47 70.91
N ILE A 217 -24.72 -26.76 71.67
CA ILE A 217 -24.59 -27.95 72.52
C ILE A 217 -25.12 -27.71 73.94
N ASN A 218 -25.33 -26.45 74.34
CA ASN A 218 -25.98 -26.06 75.59
C ASN A 218 -27.49 -25.82 75.43
#